data_AF-A0A8K0UYE8-F1
#
_entry.id   AF-A0A8K0UYE8-F1
#
_cell.length_a   1.000
_cell.length_b   1.000
_cell.length_c   1.000
_cell.angle_alpha   90.00
_cell.angle_beta   90.00
_cell.angle_gamma   90.00
#
_symmetry.space_group_name_H-M   'P 1'
#
loop_
_entity.id
_entity.type
_entity.pdbx_description
1 polymer ?
#
loop_
_entity_poly.entity_id
_entity_poly.type
_entity_poly.pdbx_seq_one_letter_code
_entity_poly.pdbx_strand_id
1 'polypeptide(L)'
;MFYVLFLISTALAQLSLPATPYLPPDPSFATQQAPVNLHWSSTLGNLLWFYEAQRSGDLPTTNRVSWRNDSATLDGQDVGVDLSGGYYDAGDYRKYTFPMSFSLMSICWGAITFGKGYDASNQTVYLDDMLRWGLDWLVKAHSSSNTLYVQIGDTNLEDAYWGGDKDIPTPRPSYKIDDSHPGTDAAAQASAAFSACSALYSNIKLSSNSNPASLTNSTYAATLLSHAQQLYSFATNTTQQVYQKAVPSVGEAYASSDYRDELAIAGLFLAVASNSSETYAQATDVYSSSKLSQLITKEGSEQVFNWDSKTPGAAILGAQITKALPSLVSGSPSNVNFTSDAEAYVQIVTGGHGRGAFTDGGLLYYSGDSDEASLNPALNAAMLVAHFTTSVTDPSSANYTHQLAFTQSQLNYVLGNNPMTMPYIVGMHPNSPVNPHSASATGASPQDIANLDTVPAQERYVLYGAVVGGPDKDDKYWDMRSDWVQSEVALDYNAPLLSLVAYTIANETMASQDPWYTRLEVGSYQKVRPKGYPCDAAVRQGCKNRGFSRTGKIVMAVIVTVVGLIVVGMGSYWLFLAYRSGSGTVKA
;
A
#
# COMPACT_ATOMS: atom_id res chain seq x y z
N MET A 1 19.92 -56.76 -5.64
CA MET A 1 19.27 -55.82 -6.59
C MET A 1 18.67 -54.69 -5.74
N PHE A 2 19.46 -53.66 -5.43
CA PHE A 2 18.99 -52.49 -4.67
C PHE A 2 18.83 -51.35 -5.69
N TYR A 3 17.58 -50.95 -5.95
CA TYR A 3 17.28 -49.78 -6.75
C TYR A 3 17.48 -48.54 -5.86
N VAL A 4 18.53 -47.78 -6.13
CA VAL A 4 18.70 -46.41 -5.63
C VAL A 4 17.96 -45.49 -6.60
N LEU A 5 16.77 -45.04 -6.21
CA LEU A 5 16.03 -43.96 -6.88
C LEU A 5 16.72 -42.63 -6.52
N PHE A 6 17.52 -42.12 -7.45
CA PHE A 6 17.95 -40.72 -7.42
C PHE A 6 16.74 -39.85 -7.79
N LEU A 7 16.14 -39.20 -6.79
CA LEU A 7 15.29 -38.03 -7.00
C LEU A 7 16.19 -36.89 -7.47
N ILE A 8 16.26 -36.68 -8.78
CA ILE A 8 16.86 -35.48 -9.36
C ILE A 8 15.89 -34.35 -9.05
N SER A 9 16.20 -33.55 -8.02
CA SER A 9 15.55 -32.27 -7.81
C SER A 9 15.93 -31.39 -9.00
N THR A 10 14.97 -31.13 -9.90
CA THR A 10 15.13 -30.12 -10.94
C THR A 10 15.17 -28.77 -10.24
N ALA A 11 16.37 -28.29 -9.92
CA ALA A 11 16.59 -26.90 -9.54
C ALA A 11 16.19 -26.05 -10.76
N LEU A 12 14.98 -25.48 -10.73
CA LEU A 12 14.60 -24.42 -11.66
C LEU A 12 15.58 -23.28 -11.39
N ALA A 13 16.42 -22.96 -12.37
CA ALA A 13 17.34 -21.84 -12.26
C ALA A 13 16.51 -20.56 -12.11
N GLN A 14 16.50 -20.00 -10.89
CA GLN A 14 15.87 -18.72 -10.60
C GLN A 14 16.46 -17.67 -11.54
N LEU A 15 15.58 -16.81 -12.10
CA LEU A 15 16.01 -15.74 -12.99
C LEU A 15 17.09 -14.90 -12.28
N SER A 16 18.23 -14.72 -12.93
CA SER A 16 19.35 -13.99 -12.34
C SER A 16 18.94 -12.55 -12.08
N LEU A 17 19.20 -12.06 -10.87
CA LEU A 17 19.10 -10.63 -10.58
C LEU A 17 19.97 -9.85 -11.59
N PRO A 18 19.50 -8.70 -12.08
CA PRO A 18 20.33 -7.80 -12.87
C PRO A 18 21.57 -7.36 -12.06
N ALA A 19 22.60 -6.86 -12.76
CA ALA A 19 23.92 -6.56 -12.20
C ALA A 19 23.87 -5.80 -10.86
N THR A 20 24.93 -5.98 -10.04
CA THR A 20 25.02 -5.60 -8.61
C THR A 20 24.25 -4.33 -8.23
N PRO A 21 23.48 -4.35 -7.13
CA PRO A 21 22.72 -3.20 -6.64
C PRO A 21 23.59 -1.94 -6.64
N TYR A 22 23.08 -0.85 -7.23
CA TYR A 22 23.71 0.45 -7.09
C TYR A 22 23.61 0.86 -5.62
N LEU A 23 24.75 0.92 -4.94
CA LEU A 23 24.80 1.28 -3.53
C LEU A 23 24.69 2.79 -3.40
N PRO A 24 23.75 3.32 -2.59
CA PRO A 24 23.65 4.74 -2.38
C PRO A 24 24.92 5.27 -1.68
N PRO A 25 25.36 6.50 -1.98
CA PRO A 25 26.46 7.13 -1.29
C PRO A 25 26.10 7.34 0.19
N ASP A 26 27.14 7.56 1.00
CA ASP A 26 27.05 7.82 2.44
C ASP A 26 25.93 8.84 2.77
N PRO A 27 25.20 8.70 3.90
CA PRO A 27 24.12 9.61 4.30
C PRO A 27 24.46 11.10 4.24
N SER A 28 25.74 11.48 4.37
CA SER A 28 26.22 12.86 4.20
C SER A 28 26.09 13.41 2.77
N PHE A 29 25.88 12.57 1.75
CA PHE A 29 25.71 13.00 0.36
C PHE A 29 24.42 13.82 0.15
N ALA A 30 23.31 13.44 0.76
CA ALA A 30 22.08 14.24 0.79
C ALA A 30 22.24 15.59 1.51
N THR A 31 23.27 15.75 2.34
CA THR A 31 23.50 16.97 3.15
C THR A 31 24.32 18.04 2.43
N GLN A 32 24.85 17.77 1.23
CA GLN A 32 25.41 18.81 0.38
C GLN A 32 24.29 19.71 -0.14
N GLN A 33 24.43 21.03 0.08
CA GLN A 33 23.45 22.11 -0.22
C GLN A 33 22.47 21.72 -1.35
N ALA A 34 21.34 21.13 -0.97
CA ALA A 34 20.25 20.97 -1.90
C ALA A 34 19.83 22.39 -2.33
N PRO A 35 19.65 22.67 -3.63
CA PRO A 35 19.22 23.99 -4.12
C PRO A 35 17.79 24.38 -3.70
N VAL A 36 17.16 23.57 -2.86
CA VAL A 36 15.78 23.67 -2.41
C VAL A 36 15.71 23.77 -0.89
N ASN A 37 14.55 24.16 -0.38
CA ASN A 37 14.27 24.24 1.05
C ASN A 37 14.69 22.96 1.79
N LEU A 38 15.58 23.11 2.78
CA LEU A 38 16.18 22.00 3.52
C LEU A 38 15.16 21.20 4.33
N HIS A 39 14.08 21.83 4.79
CA HIS A 39 13.01 21.13 5.50
C HIS A 39 12.26 20.17 4.57
N TRP A 40 11.99 20.59 3.33
CA TRP A 40 11.38 19.71 2.32
C TRP A 40 12.33 18.58 1.90
N SER A 41 13.61 18.87 1.64
CA SER A 41 14.60 17.83 1.32
C SER A 41 14.75 16.81 2.47
N SER A 42 14.81 17.28 3.72
CA SER A 42 14.88 16.40 4.90
C SER A 42 13.62 15.56 5.07
N THR A 43 12.44 16.13 4.76
CA THR A 43 11.17 15.41 4.81
C THR A 43 11.20 14.27 3.79
N LEU A 44 11.56 14.54 2.53
CA LEU A 44 11.66 13.51 1.50
C LEU A 44 12.71 12.44 1.84
N GLY A 45 13.88 12.85 2.36
CA GLY A 45 14.92 11.92 2.79
C GLY A 45 14.48 11.00 3.94
N ASN A 46 13.73 11.52 4.91
CA ASN A 46 13.17 10.71 6.00
C ASN A 46 12.12 9.73 5.49
N LEU A 47 11.24 10.14 4.56
CA LEU A 47 10.26 9.24 3.94
C LEU A 47 10.93 8.07 3.22
N LEU A 48 12.07 8.29 2.56
CA LEU A 48 12.86 7.22 1.94
C LEU A 48 13.59 6.36 2.97
N TRP A 49 14.08 6.97 4.06
CA TRP A 49 14.74 6.27 5.16
C TRP A 49 13.81 5.25 5.84
N PHE A 50 12.51 5.56 5.97
CA PHE A 50 11.52 4.60 6.48
C PHE A 50 11.58 3.26 5.74
N TYR A 51 11.67 3.26 4.40
CA TYR A 51 11.77 2.03 3.62
C TYR A 51 13.07 1.28 3.92
N GLU A 52 14.20 1.96 4.10
CA GLU A 52 15.44 1.30 4.56
C GLU A 52 15.24 0.61 5.92
N ALA A 53 14.47 1.22 6.81
CA ALA A 53 14.12 0.66 8.11
C ALA A 53 13.11 -0.49 8.03
N GLN A 54 12.50 -0.75 6.88
CA GLN A 54 11.61 -1.90 6.62
C GLN A 54 12.31 -3.06 5.90
N ARG A 55 13.60 -2.94 5.53
CA ARG A 55 14.32 -3.98 4.76
C ARG A 55 14.40 -5.32 5.49
N SER A 56 14.24 -6.43 4.78
CA SER A 56 14.47 -7.80 5.26
C SER A 56 15.56 -8.47 4.43
N GLY A 57 16.19 -9.55 4.90
CA GLY A 57 17.32 -10.21 4.24
C GLY A 57 18.68 -9.67 4.67
N ASP A 58 19.69 -9.89 3.83
CA ASP A 58 21.07 -9.42 4.07
C ASP A 58 21.18 -7.93 3.76
N LEU A 59 21.33 -7.10 4.79
CA LEU A 59 21.41 -5.65 4.64
C LEU A 59 22.73 -5.23 3.98
N PRO A 60 22.72 -4.20 3.11
CA PRO A 60 23.94 -3.77 2.44
C PRO A 60 24.90 -3.11 3.43
N THR A 61 26.20 -3.11 3.12
CA THR A 61 27.20 -2.40 3.94
C THR A 61 26.98 -0.88 3.98
N THR A 62 26.15 -0.34 3.08
CA THR A 62 25.72 1.06 3.04
C THR A 62 24.43 1.34 3.82
N ASN A 63 23.89 0.33 4.55
CA ASN A 63 22.70 0.51 5.37
C ASN A 63 22.86 1.69 6.34
N ARG A 64 21.93 2.64 6.30
CA ARG A 64 21.93 3.84 7.15
C ARG A 64 21.23 3.60 8.49
N VAL A 65 20.46 2.52 8.61
CA VAL A 65 19.67 2.21 9.80
C VAL A 65 20.49 1.34 10.75
N SER A 66 21.32 1.99 11.57
CA SER A 66 22.30 1.33 12.45
C SER A 66 21.76 0.31 13.45
N TRP A 67 20.45 0.33 13.73
CA TRP A 67 19.79 -0.57 14.67
C TRP A 67 19.07 -1.75 13.98
N ARG A 68 18.98 -1.75 12.65
CA ARG A 68 18.49 -2.88 11.85
C ARG A 68 19.63 -3.85 11.55
N ASN A 69 19.29 -5.14 11.43
CA ASN A 69 20.22 -6.23 11.23
C ASN A 69 19.78 -7.12 10.06
N ASP A 70 20.72 -7.94 9.57
CA ASP A 70 20.38 -9.06 8.69
C ASP A 70 19.32 -9.92 9.39
N SER A 71 18.23 -10.20 8.70
CA SER A 71 17.05 -10.86 9.27
C SER A 71 16.32 -11.66 8.21
N ALA A 72 15.65 -12.75 8.61
CA ALA A 72 14.89 -13.61 7.69
C ALA A 72 15.69 -14.02 6.42
N THR A 73 17.00 -14.27 6.59
CA THR A 73 17.95 -14.57 5.49
C THR A 73 17.75 -15.96 4.88
N LEU A 74 16.86 -16.76 5.47
CA LEU A 74 16.50 -18.10 5.01
C LEU A 74 15.08 -18.16 4.39
N ASP A 75 14.43 -17.02 4.20
CA ASP A 75 13.11 -16.95 3.55
C ASP A 75 13.16 -17.64 2.17
N GLY A 76 12.22 -18.55 1.93
CA GLY A 76 12.14 -19.36 0.70
C GLY A 76 12.89 -20.69 0.72
N GLN A 77 13.67 -20.99 1.78
CA GLN A 77 14.34 -22.30 1.93
C GLN A 77 13.35 -23.47 1.89
N ASP A 78 12.14 -23.28 2.41
CA ASP A 78 11.06 -24.28 2.45
C ASP A 78 10.57 -24.71 1.06
N VAL A 79 10.75 -23.85 0.06
CA VAL A 79 10.34 -24.07 -1.33
C VAL A 79 11.51 -24.13 -2.32
N GLY A 80 12.75 -24.00 -1.83
CA GLY A 80 13.97 -24.07 -2.64
C GLY A 80 14.18 -22.87 -3.57
N VAL A 81 13.65 -21.69 -3.19
CA VAL A 81 13.80 -20.42 -3.92
C VAL A 81 14.42 -19.40 -2.95
N ASP A 82 15.34 -18.56 -3.40
CA ASP A 82 15.80 -17.45 -2.57
C ASP A 82 14.72 -16.37 -2.52
N LEU A 83 14.07 -16.21 -1.35
CA LEU A 83 13.08 -15.16 -1.07
C LEU A 83 13.53 -14.24 0.08
N SER A 84 14.84 -14.26 0.40
CA SER A 84 15.48 -13.24 1.24
C SER A 84 15.49 -11.88 0.52
N GLY A 85 15.48 -10.78 1.28
CA GLY A 85 15.33 -9.43 0.73
C GLY A 85 13.92 -8.87 0.95
N GLY A 86 13.61 -7.80 0.22
CA GLY A 86 12.27 -7.20 0.22
C GLY A 86 11.98 -6.42 1.49
N TYR A 87 10.73 -5.99 1.63
CA TYR A 87 10.29 -5.17 2.75
C TYR A 87 9.35 -5.95 3.68
N TYR A 88 9.50 -5.74 4.98
CA TYR A 88 8.43 -5.98 5.93
C TYR A 88 7.30 -4.96 5.68
N ASP A 89 6.08 -5.44 5.77
CA ASP A 89 4.90 -4.74 5.31
C ASP A 89 4.52 -3.53 6.20
N ALA A 90 4.45 -3.77 7.51
CA ALA A 90 4.00 -2.78 8.48
C ALA A 90 4.87 -2.75 9.75
N GLY A 91 4.26 -2.68 10.93
CA GLY A 91 4.94 -2.87 12.21
C GLY A 91 5.43 -4.29 12.49
N ASP A 92 5.11 -5.25 11.63
CA ASP A 92 5.42 -6.68 11.76
C ASP A 92 6.65 -7.12 10.94
N TYR A 93 6.81 -8.44 10.76
CA TYR A 93 7.89 -9.04 9.97
C TYR A 93 7.37 -9.85 8.77
N ARG A 94 6.10 -9.68 8.39
CA ARG A 94 5.52 -10.40 7.25
C ARG A 94 5.84 -9.67 5.95
N LYS A 95 5.90 -10.43 4.86
CA LYS A 95 6.06 -9.88 3.51
C LYS A 95 4.80 -10.14 2.71
N TYR A 96 4.03 -9.10 2.45
CA TYR A 96 2.85 -9.17 1.59
C TYR A 96 3.15 -8.54 0.23
N THR A 97 3.05 -9.35 -0.83
CA THR A 97 3.42 -8.90 -2.18
C THR A 97 2.42 -7.92 -2.77
N PHE A 98 1.14 -8.08 -2.43
CA PHE A 98 0.07 -7.25 -2.98
C PHE A 98 0.18 -5.77 -2.57
N PRO A 99 0.22 -5.40 -1.27
CA PRO A 99 0.45 -4.03 -0.84
C PRO A 99 1.86 -3.52 -1.20
N MET A 100 2.92 -4.35 -1.11
CA MET A 100 4.26 -3.94 -1.53
C MET A 100 4.31 -3.54 -3.01
N SER A 101 3.64 -4.30 -3.88
CA SER A 101 3.53 -4.00 -5.30
C SER A 101 2.69 -2.73 -5.55
N PHE A 102 1.66 -2.48 -4.75
CA PHE A 102 0.96 -1.18 -4.78
C PHE A 102 1.89 -0.02 -4.43
N SER A 103 2.67 -0.13 -3.36
CA SER A 103 3.60 0.92 -2.94
C SER A 103 4.65 1.21 -4.00
N LEU A 104 5.28 0.17 -4.59
CA LEU A 104 6.26 0.33 -5.66
C LEU A 104 5.64 0.99 -6.92
N MET A 105 4.44 0.56 -7.32
CA MET A 105 3.71 1.19 -8.44
C MET A 105 3.43 2.67 -8.16
N SER A 106 2.90 2.98 -6.97
CA SER A 106 2.55 4.33 -6.53
C SER A 106 3.78 5.26 -6.53
N ILE A 107 4.90 4.79 -5.97
CA ILE A 107 6.15 5.55 -5.91
C ILE A 107 6.74 5.77 -7.31
N CYS A 108 6.75 4.74 -8.16
CA CYS A 108 7.23 4.88 -9.55
C CYS A 108 6.35 5.84 -10.35
N TRP A 109 5.02 5.81 -10.17
CA TRP A 109 4.10 6.77 -10.80
C TRP A 109 4.36 8.21 -10.35
N GLY A 110 4.55 8.40 -9.04
CA GLY A 110 5.00 9.64 -8.43
C GLY A 110 6.32 10.15 -9.03
N ALA A 111 7.33 9.29 -9.09
CA ALA A 111 8.65 9.62 -9.63
C ALA A 111 8.66 9.90 -11.14
N ILE A 112 7.73 9.31 -11.91
CA ILE A 112 7.52 9.67 -13.32
C ILE A 112 6.97 11.10 -13.44
N THR A 113 5.99 11.46 -12.61
CA THR A 113 5.29 12.74 -12.75
C THR A 113 6.02 13.88 -12.03
N PHE A 114 6.67 13.61 -10.90
CA PHE A 114 7.25 14.62 -10.00
C PHE A 114 8.76 14.43 -9.78
N GLY A 115 9.44 13.78 -10.73
CA GLY A 115 10.84 13.43 -10.67
C GLY A 115 11.81 14.57 -10.35
N LYS A 116 11.54 15.78 -10.87
CA LYS A 116 12.31 16.99 -10.58
C LYS A 116 12.44 17.24 -9.07
N GLY A 117 11.45 16.85 -8.26
CA GLY A 117 11.50 16.99 -6.80
C GLY A 117 12.59 16.14 -6.15
N TYR A 118 12.78 14.90 -6.61
CA TYR A 118 13.86 14.02 -6.16
C TYR A 118 15.23 14.56 -6.60
N ASP A 119 15.33 14.99 -7.85
CA ASP A 119 16.58 15.51 -8.40
C ASP A 119 17.02 16.79 -7.69
N ALA A 120 16.09 17.74 -7.50
CA ALA A 120 16.37 19.02 -6.86
C ALA A 120 16.67 18.90 -5.35
N SER A 121 16.26 17.81 -4.71
CA SER A 121 16.52 17.54 -3.30
C SER A 121 17.73 16.63 -3.03
N ASN A 122 18.42 16.18 -4.09
CA ASN A 122 19.48 15.17 -4.05
C ASN A 122 19.03 13.82 -3.45
N GLN A 123 17.73 13.50 -3.56
CA GLN A 123 17.16 12.25 -3.03
C GLN A 123 17.02 11.15 -4.09
N THR A 124 17.30 11.45 -5.36
CA THR A 124 17.18 10.51 -6.49
C THR A 124 17.93 9.20 -6.26
N VAL A 125 19.12 9.24 -5.67
CA VAL A 125 19.87 8.01 -5.37
C VAL A 125 19.21 7.12 -4.31
N TYR A 126 18.63 7.71 -3.27
CA TYR A 126 17.91 6.96 -2.24
C TYR A 126 16.58 6.43 -2.75
N LEU A 127 15.95 7.14 -3.69
CA LEU A 127 14.81 6.62 -4.45
C LEU A 127 15.20 5.38 -5.26
N ASP A 128 16.32 5.40 -5.99
CA ASP A 128 16.79 4.22 -6.76
C ASP A 128 17.06 3.03 -5.85
N ASP A 129 17.78 3.25 -4.76
CA ASP A 129 18.12 2.19 -3.79
C ASP A 129 16.85 1.59 -3.14
N MET A 130 15.88 2.44 -2.80
CA MET A 130 14.58 2.00 -2.28
C MET A 130 13.82 1.16 -3.33
N LEU A 131 13.74 1.63 -4.57
CA LEU A 131 13.02 0.92 -5.63
C LEU A 131 13.68 -0.40 -5.97
N ARG A 132 15.00 -0.43 -6.14
CA ARG A 132 15.76 -1.64 -6.45
C ARG A 132 15.61 -2.71 -5.38
N TRP A 133 15.63 -2.33 -4.10
CA TRP A 133 15.46 -3.31 -3.02
C TRP A 133 14.13 -4.06 -3.09
N GLY A 134 13.03 -3.34 -3.35
CA GLY A 134 11.70 -3.94 -3.49
C GLY A 134 11.53 -4.70 -4.81
N LEU A 135 11.97 -4.10 -5.93
CA LEU A 135 11.83 -4.68 -7.26
C LEU A 135 12.70 -5.92 -7.45
N ASP A 136 13.91 -5.94 -6.91
CA ASP A 136 14.79 -7.11 -6.99
C ASP A 136 14.20 -8.29 -6.18
N TRP A 137 13.59 -8.02 -5.03
CA TRP A 137 12.84 -9.04 -4.31
C TRP A 137 11.59 -9.49 -5.08
N LEU A 138 10.86 -8.58 -5.72
CA LEU A 138 9.70 -8.93 -6.55
C LEU A 138 10.11 -9.79 -7.76
N VAL A 139 11.31 -9.56 -8.33
CA VAL A 139 11.90 -10.43 -9.35
C VAL A 139 12.16 -11.83 -8.80
N LYS A 140 12.68 -11.95 -7.57
CA LYS A 140 12.85 -13.26 -6.90
C LYS A 140 11.50 -13.95 -6.66
N ALA A 141 10.50 -13.20 -6.18
CA ALA A 141 9.16 -13.71 -5.91
C ALA A 141 8.44 -14.16 -7.19
N HIS A 142 8.69 -13.53 -8.34
CA HIS A 142 8.27 -14.01 -9.66
C HIS A 142 9.27 -15.04 -10.22
N SER A 143 9.31 -16.22 -9.58
CA SER A 143 10.31 -17.26 -9.83
C SER A 143 10.21 -17.96 -11.19
N SER A 144 9.03 -17.92 -11.83
CA SER A 144 8.79 -18.38 -13.20
C SER A 144 7.62 -17.59 -13.81
N SER A 145 7.43 -17.67 -15.13
CA SER A 145 6.43 -16.90 -15.88
C SER A 145 4.97 -17.00 -15.41
N ASN A 146 4.68 -17.98 -14.55
CA ASN A 146 3.36 -18.33 -14.03
C ASN A 146 3.39 -18.63 -12.53
N THR A 147 4.43 -18.18 -11.79
CA THR A 147 4.52 -18.37 -10.34
C THR A 147 4.93 -17.08 -9.67
N LEU A 148 4.11 -16.61 -8.74
CA LEU A 148 4.40 -15.47 -7.88
C LEU A 148 4.23 -15.86 -6.42
N TYR A 149 5.29 -15.70 -5.62
CA TYR A 149 5.17 -15.77 -4.17
C TYR A 149 4.48 -14.51 -3.66
N VAL A 150 3.43 -14.68 -2.86
CA VAL A 150 2.52 -13.60 -2.45
C VAL A 150 2.57 -13.30 -0.95
N GLN A 151 3.03 -14.25 -0.14
CA GLN A 151 3.19 -14.09 1.31
C GLN A 151 4.41 -14.87 1.78
N ILE A 152 5.23 -14.25 2.63
CA ILE A 152 6.26 -14.92 3.44
C ILE A 152 6.00 -14.63 4.91
N GLY A 153 6.04 -15.68 5.73
CA GLY A 153 5.74 -15.59 7.16
C GLY A 153 4.36 -16.14 7.52
N ASP A 154 4.20 -16.53 8.78
CA ASP A 154 2.95 -17.09 9.32
C ASP A 154 2.25 -16.06 10.21
N THR A 155 0.96 -15.84 9.96
CA THR A 155 0.17 -14.84 10.70
C THR A 155 0.21 -15.10 12.21
N ASN A 156 -0.05 -16.33 12.65
CA ASN A 156 -0.23 -16.63 14.06
C ASN A 156 1.09 -16.57 14.83
N LEU A 157 2.18 -17.04 14.23
CA LEU A 157 3.50 -17.01 14.86
C LEU A 157 4.03 -15.58 15.01
N GLU A 158 3.83 -14.74 14.00
CA GLU A 158 4.35 -13.37 14.00
C GLU A 158 3.46 -12.40 14.78
N ASP A 159 2.14 -12.56 14.80
CA ASP A 159 1.25 -11.79 15.68
C ASP A 159 1.52 -12.06 17.17
N ALA A 160 2.07 -13.23 17.50
CA ALA A 160 2.49 -13.59 18.85
C ALA A 160 3.90 -13.08 19.21
N TYR A 161 4.55 -12.35 18.32
CA TYR A 161 5.93 -11.87 18.49
C TYR A 161 5.99 -10.35 18.51
N TRP A 162 6.62 -9.80 19.54
CA TRP A 162 6.90 -8.37 19.63
C TRP A 162 8.34 -8.12 20.10
N GLY A 163 9.25 -7.98 19.16
CA GLY A 163 10.66 -7.77 19.44
C GLY A 163 11.44 -7.34 18.20
N GLY A 164 12.75 -7.19 18.36
CA GLY A 164 13.65 -6.80 17.26
C GLY A 164 13.79 -7.86 16.16
N ASP A 165 14.62 -7.58 15.15
CA ASP A 165 14.69 -8.35 13.90
C ASP A 165 15.63 -9.57 13.94
N LYS A 166 16.29 -9.83 15.08
CA LYS A 166 17.21 -10.97 15.23
C LYS A 166 16.54 -12.29 15.63
N ASP A 167 15.43 -12.19 16.35
CA ASP A 167 14.77 -13.33 16.99
C ASP A 167 13.38 -13.60 16.37
N ILE A 168 13.18 -13.17 15.11
CA ILE A 168 11.93 -13.40 14.37
C ILE A 168 11.63 -14.91 14.37
N PRO A 169 10.42 -15.33 14.78
CA PRO A 169 10.09 -16.74 14.88
C PRO A 169 10.18 -17.48 13.55
N THR A 170 10.56 -18.76 13.62
CA THR A 170 10.54 -19.71 12.51
C THR A 170 9.62 -20.88 12.85
N PRO A 171 8.98 -21.56 11.86
CA PRO A 171 9.15 -21.39 10.42
C PRO A 171 8.49 -20.12 9.87
N ARG A 172 9.03 -19.61 8.76
CA ARG A 172 8.45 -18.52 7.95
C ARG A 172 8.04 -19.09 6.59
N PRO A 173 6.85 -19.67 6.46
CA PRO A 173 6.41 -20.38 5.25
C PRO A 173 6.26 -19.44 4.04
N SER A 174 6.49 -19.99 2.85
CA SER A 174 6.39 -19.29 1.57
C SER A 174 5.12 -19.71 0.82
N TYR A 175 4.23 -18.76 0.55
CA TYR A 175 2.97 -19.00 -0.17
C TYR A 175 2.99 -18.38 -1.56
N LYS A 176 2.40 -19.07 -2.54
CA LYS A 176 2.42 -18.67 -3.94
C LYS A 176 1.07 -18.81 -4.62
N ILE A 177 0.91 -18.08 -5.72
CA ILE A 177 -0.09 -18.30 -6.75
C ILE A 177 0.57 -18.85 -8.01
N ASP A 178 -0.13 -19.71 -8.73
CA ASP A 178 0.31 -20.27 -10.00
C ASP A 178 -0.87 -20.67 -10.90
N ASP A 179 -0.62 -21.28 -12.07
CA ASP A 179 -1.68 -21.69 -13.01
C ASP A 179 -2.73 -22.63 -12.41
N SER A 180 -2.36 -23.40 -11.37
CA SER A 180 -3.26 -24.32 -10.68
C SER A 180 -4.00 -23.66 -9.52
N HIS A 181 -3.44 -22.60 -8.95
CA HIS A 181 -4.00 -21.79 -7.86
C HIS A 181 -3.83 -20.30 -8.19
N PRO A 182 -4.64 -19.75 -9.13
CA PRO A 182 -4.41 -18.40 -9.65
C PRO A 182 -4.79 -17.31 -8.64
N GLY A 183 -4.20 -16.12 -8.81
CA GLY A 183 -4.50 -14.90 -8.07
C GLY A 183 -4.32 -13.68 -8.98
N THR A 184 -5.38 -13.28 -9.67
CA THR A 184 -5.37 -12.30 -10.75
C THR A 184 -5.01 -10.90 -10.27
N ASP A 185 -5.59 -10.49 -9.16
CA ASP A 185 -5.31 -9.25 -8.43
C ASP A 185 -3.82 -9.11 -8.09
N ALA A 186 -3.24 -10.05 -7.34
CA ALA A 186 -1.85 -10.00 -6.92
C ALA A 186 -0.88 -10.05 -8.12
N ALA A 187 -1.15 -10.89 -9.13
CA ALA A 187 -0.35 -10.96 -10.35
C ALA A 187 -0.42 -9.66 -11.18
N ALA A 188 -1.63 -9.11 -11.37
CA ALA A 188 -1.82 -7.87 -12.10
C ALA A 188 -1.20 -6.68 -11.35
N GLN A 189 -1.29 -6.62 -10.02
CA GLN A 189 -0.67 -5.56 -9.24
C GLN A 189 0.86 -5.62 -9.27
N ALA A 190 1.46 -6.80 -9.22
CA ALA A 190 2.90 -6.97 -9.43
C ALA A 190 3.31 -6.57 -10.86
N SER A 191 2.48 -6.88 -11.87
CA SER A 191 2.67 -6.38 -13.23
C SER A 191 2.58 -4.85 -13.31
N ALA A 192 1.66 -4.21 -12.57
CA ALA A 192 1.54 -2.76 -12.52
C ALA A 192 2.80 -2.11 -11.92
N ALA A 193 3.34 -2.66 -10.82
CA ALA A 193 4.62 -2.23 -10.24
C ALA A 193 5.76 -2.31 -11.27
N PHE A 194 5.96 -3.48 -11.88
CA PHE A 194 7.01 -3.67 -12.87
C PHE A 194 6.85 -2.75 -14.08
N SER A 195 5.62 -2.54 -14.55
CA SER A 195 5.33 -1.68 -15.69
C SER A 195 5.59 -0.20 -15.37
N ALA A 196 5.08 0.30 -14.24
CA ALA A 196 5.30 1.68 -13.81
C ALA A 196 6.80 1.96 -13.60
N CYS A 197 7.51 1.05 -12.94
CA CYS A 197 8.95 1.23 -12.72
C CYS A 197 9.76 1.05 -14.01
N SER A 198 9.39 0.14 -14.91
CA SER A 198 10.00 0.05 -16.25
C SER A 198 9.85 1.36 -17.02
N ALA A 199 8.68 1.99 -16.97
CA ALA A 199 8.44 3.30 -17.58
C ALA A 199 9.33 4.39 -16.96
N LEU A 200 9.50 4.40 -15.63
CA LEU A 200 10.43 5.30 -14.92
C LEU A 200 11.87 5.12 -15.39
N TYR A 201 12.40 3.89 -15.34
CA TYR A 201 13.78 3.57 -15.76
C TYR A 201 14.01 3.78 -17.26
N SER A 202 12.93 3.80 -18.07
CA SER A 202 12.94 4.14 -19.49
C SER A 202 12.77 5.64 -19.77
N ASN A 203 12.63 6.48 -18.73
CA ASN A 203 12.41 7.93 -18.83
C ASN A 203 11.15 8.31 -19.62
N ILE A 204 10.08 7.51 -19.53
CA ILE A 204 8.81 7.79 -20.20
C ILE A 204 8.08 8.92 -19.46
N LYS A 205 7.52 9.87 -20.20
CA LYS A 205 6.79 11.02 -19.64
C LYS A 205 5.28 10.79 -19.67
N LEU A 206 4.61 11.05 -18.54
CA LEU A 206 3.15 11.07 -18.40
C LEU A 206 2.59 12.49 -18.21
N SER A 207 3.43 13.51 -18.34
CA SER A 207 3.06 14.92 -18.31
C SER A 207 3.96 15.70 -19.26
N SER A 208 3.41 16.71 -19.92
CA SER A 208 4.20 17.65 -20.76
C SER A 208 4.98 18.66 -19.93
N ASN A 209 4.60 18.85 -18.66
CA ASN A 209 5.07 19.94 -17.80
C ASN A 209 6.08 19.47 -16.75
N SER A 210 6.44 18.18 -16.73
CA SER A 210 7.36 17.61 -15.76
C SER A 210 8.27 16.55 -16.39
N ASN A 211 9.31 16.15 -15.64
CA ASN A 211 10.25 15.13 -16.03
C ASN A 211 10.29 14.01 -14.97
N PRO A 212 10.46 12.74 -15.40
CA PRO A 212 10.77 11.63 -14.50
C PRO A 212 12.05 11.87 -13.70
N ALA A 213 12.21 11.18 -12.57
CA ALA A 213 13.43 11.24 -11.78
C ALA A 213 14.61 10.73 -12.61
N SER A 214 15.80 11.28 -12.39
CA SER A 214 16.98 11.00 -13.21
C SER A 214 17.62 9.63 -12.89
N LEU A 215 16.87 8.54 -13.11
CA LEU A 215 17.22 7.15 -12.78
C LEU A 215 17.31 6.21 -13.98
N THR A 216 17.71 6.71 -15.15
CA THR A 216 17.60 5.92 -16.38
C THR A 216 18.49 4.67 -16.39
N ASN A 217 17.89 3.51 -16.71
CA ASN A 217 18.60 2.25 -16.86
C ASN A 217 17.81 1.32 -17.80
N SER A 218 18.15 1.35 -19.09
CA SER A 218 17.41 0.59 -20.13
C SER A 218 17.49 -0.93 -19.96
N THR A 219 18.59 -1.45 -19.42
CA THR A 219 18.73 -2.90 -19.18
C THR A 219 17.82 -3.33 -18.04
N TYR A 220 17.82 -2.58 -16.94
CA TYR A 220 16.92 -2.87 -15.83
C TYR A 220 15.45 -2.69 -16.25
N ALA A 221 15.12 -1.62 -16.96
CA ALA A 221 13.78 -1.40 -17.50
C ALA A 221 13.30 -2.57 -18.37
N ALA A 222 14.16 -3.12 -19.23
CA ALA A 222 13.83 -4.28 -20.05
C ALA A 222 13.58 -5.54 -19.20
N THR A 223 14.35 -5.77 -18.13
CA THR A 223 14.10 -6.86 -17.17
C THR A 223 12.74 -6.69 -16.50
N LEU A 224 12.44 -5.50 -15.97
CA LEU A 224 11.15 -5.21 -15.33
C LEU A 224 9.99 -5.38 -16.32
N LEU A 225 10.14 -4.88 -17.56
CA LEU A 225 9.13 -5.05 -18.61
C LEU A 225 8.87 -6.54 -18.93
N SER A 226 9.90 -7.37 -18.95
CA SER A 226 9.74 -8.80 -19.19
C SER A 226 8.94 -9.48 -18.08
N HIS A 227 9.21 -9.15 -16.81
CA HIS A 227 8.43 -9.65 -15.68
C HIS A 227 6.98 -9.15 -15.73
N ALA A 228 6.76 -7.86 -16.07
CA ALA A 228 5.43 -7.30 -16.24
C ALA A 228 4.61 -8.04 -17.30
N GLN A 229 5.18 -8.26 -18.49
CA GLN A 229 4.49 -8.96 -19.58
C GLN A 229 4.11 -10.40 -19.21
N GLN A 230 4.99 -11.11 -18.51
CA GLN A 230 4.75 -12.47 -18.05
C GLN A 230 3.62 -12.51 -17.01
N LEU A 231 3.69 -11.67 -15.98
CA LEU A 231 2.66 -11.61 -14.93
C LEU A 231 1.30 -11.13 -15.44
N TYR A 232 1.27 -10.15 -16.35
CA TYR A 232 0.02 -9.72 -16.99
C TYR A 232 -0.60 -10.85 -17.84
N SER A 233 0.25 -11.58 -18.59
CA SER A 233 -0.20 -12.74 -19.36
C SER A 233 -0.72 -13.85 -18.46
N PHE A 234 -0.06 -14.12 -17.34
CA PHE A 234 -0.53 -15.07 -16.32
C PHE A 234 -1.89 -14.65 -15.75
N ALA A 235 -2.02 -13.39 -15.33
CA ALA A 235 -3.26 -12.84 -14.78
C ALA A 235 -4.44 -12.92 -15.76
N THR A 236 -4.19 -12.71 -17.06
CA THR A 236 -5.24 -12.67 -18.09
C THR A 236 -5.58 -14.02 -18.72
N ASN A 237 -4.64 -14.97 -18.77
CA ASN A 237 -4.84 -16.27 -19.46
C ASN A 237 -5.25 -17.43 -18.54
N THR A 238 -5.21 -17.26 -17.22
CA THR A 238 -5.68 -18.24 -16.26
C THR A 238 -7.12 -17.99 -15.82
N THR A 239 -7.68 -18.88 -14.98
CA THR A 239 -9.00 -18.64 -14.38
C THR A 239 -8.92 -17.44 -13.45
N GLN A 240 -9.61 -16.36 -13.83
CA GLN A 240 -9.53 -15.11 -13.08
C GLN A 240 -10.22 -15.21 -11.73
N GLN A 241 -9.49 -14.93 -10.66
CA GLN A 241 -9.99 -14.91 -9.29
C GLN A 241 -9.10 -14.09 -8.37
N VAL A 242 -9.66 -13.72 -7.23
CA VAL A 242 -8.91 -13.06 -6.15
C VAL A 242 -7.94 -14.04 -5.45
N TYR A 243 -6.73 -13.60 -5.13
CA TYR A 243 -5.63 -14.45 -4.67
C TYR A 243 -5.87 -15.14 -3.33
N GLN A 244 -6.70 -14.57 -2.44
CA GLN A 244 -7.05 -15.22 -1.18
C GLN A 244 -7.88 -16.49 -1.35
N LYS A 245 -8.39 -16.79 -2.56
CA LYS A 245 -8.95 -18.12 -2.86
C LYS A 245 -7.86 -19.20 -2.98
N ALA A 246 -6.68 -18.81 -3.47
CA ALA A 246 -5.52 -19.69 -3.59
C ALA A 246 -4.74 -19.75 -2.26
N VAL A 247 -4.56 -18.61 -1.60
CA VAL A 247 -3.81 -18.49 -0.35
C VAL A 247 -4.69 -17.83 0.71
N PRO A 248 -5.55 -18.58 1.45
CA PRO A 248 -6.51 -17.99 2.38
C PRO A 248 -5.93 -17.09 3.48
N SER A 249 -4.70 -17.34 3.93
CA SER A 249 -4.03 -16.56 4.99
C SER A 249 -3.84 -15.10 4.62
N VAL A 250 -3.65 -14.76 3.35
CA VAL A 250 -3.52 -13.36 2.92
C VAL A 250 -4.80 -12.56 3.18
N GLY A 251 -5.95 -13.24 3.24
CA GLY A 251 -7.24 -12.62 3.50
C GLY A 251 -7.44 -12.17 4.95
N GLU A 252 -6.51 -12.51 5.85
CA GLU A 252 -6.53 -12.06 7.24
C GLU A 252 -6.05 -10.61 7.38
N ALA A 253 -5.21 -10.14 6.45
CA ALA A 253 -4.65 -8.77 6.44
C ALA A 253 -4.99 -8.00 5.16
N TYR A 254 -4.84 -8.62 3.99
CA TYR A 254 -4.91 -7.98 2.68
C TYR A 254 -5.91 -8.68 1.75
N ALA A 255 -7.13 -8.93 2.21
CA ALA A 255 -8.18 -9.50 1.37
C ALA A 255 -8.52 -8.58 0.19
N SER A 256 -8.42 -9.09 -1.04
CA SER A 256 -8.82 -8.33 -2.22
C SER A 256 -10.35 -8.31 -2.41
N SER A 257 -10.90 -7.15 -2.77
CA SER A 257 -12.32 -7.01 -3.11
C SER A 257 -12.64 -7.30 -4.58
N ASP A 258 -11.70 -7.08 -5.49
CA ASP A 258 -11.83 -7.28 -6.93
C ASP A 258 -10.45 -7.48 -7.60
N TYR A 259 -10.43 -7.91 -8.86
CA TYR A 259 -9.22 -8.04 -9.67
C TYR A 259 -9.27 -7.22 -10.98
N ARG A 260 -10.44 -6.65 -11.30
CA ARG A 260 -10.70 -6.01 -12.61
C ARG A 260 -10.02 -4.65 -12.72
N ASP A 261 -9.93 -3.93 -11.62
CA ASP A 261 -9.25 -2.66 -11.53
C ASP A 261 -7.73 -2.79 -11.52
N GLU A 262 -7.17 -3.87 -10.96
CA GLU A 262 -5.75 -4.24 -11.15
C GLU A 262 -5.47 -4.54 -12.61
N LEU A 263 -6.30 -5.36 -13.27
CA LEU A 263 -6.14 -5.65 -14.70
C LEU A 263 -6.18 -4.38 -15.57
N ALA A 264 -7.06 -3.43 -15.22
CA ALA A 264 -7.16 -2.16 -15.93
C ALA A 264 -5.91 -1.29 -15.73
N ILE A 265 -5.49 -1.02 -14.49
CA ILE A 265 -4.34 -0.15 -14.24
C ILE A 265 -3.02 -0.81 -14.68
N ALA A 266 -2.86 -2.12 -14.49
CA ALA A 266 -1.70 -2.86 -14.94
C ALA A 266 -1.58 -2.85 -16.46
N GLY A 267 -2.70 -3.05 -17.17
CA GLY A 267 -2.73 -2.98 -18.63
C GLY A 267 -2.40 -1.57 -19.15
N LEU A 268 -2.89 -0.51 -18.49
CA LEU A 268 -2.55 0.87 -18.86
C LEU A 268 -1.05 1.16 -18.67
N PHE A 269 -0.47 0.81 -17.53
CA PHE A 269 0.98 0.97 -17.33
C PHE A 269 1.79 0.10 -18.27
N LEU A 270 1.36 -1.14 -18.53
CA LEU A 270 2.05 -2.04 -19.45
C LEU A 270 2.02 -1.50 -20.87
N ALA A 271 0.90 -0.92 -21.31
CA ALA A 271 0.79 -0.26 -22.60
C ALA A 271 1.75 0.93 -22.72
N VAL A 272 1.93 1.71 -21.65
CA VAL A 272 2.92 2.79 -21.57
C VAL A 272 4.34 2.22 -21.69
N ALA A 273 4.69 1.23 -20.86
CA ALA A 273 6.05 0.69 -20.79
C ALA A 273 6.46 -0.08 -22.05
N SER A 274 5.51 -0.75 -22.73
CA SER A 274 5.73 -1.49 -23.98
C SER A 274 5.45 -0.70 -25.25
N ASN A 275 4.91 0.52 -25.12
CA ASN A 275 4.40 1.33 -26.23
C ASN A 275 3.43 0.54 -27.14
N SER A 276 2.47 -0.16 -26.54
CA SER A 276 1.54 -1.08 -27.21
C SER A 276 0.10 -0.55 -27.21
N SER A 277 -0.38 -0.10 -28.37
CA SER A 277 -1.78 0.32 -28.54
C SER A 277 -2.77 -0.85 -28.40
N GLU A 278 -2.33 -2.09 -28.66
CA GLU A 278 -3.13 -3.29 -28.45
C GLU A 278 -3.35 -3.53 -26.95
N THR A 279 -2.30 -3.45 -26.15
CA THR A 279 -2.39 -3.58 -24.68
C THR A 279 -3.22 -2.44 -24.09
N TYR A 280 -3.11 -1.22 -24.64
CA TYR A 280 -3.97 -0.11 -24.25
C TYR A 280 -5.45 -0.43 -24.55
N ALA A 281 -5.77 -0.98 -25.73
CA ALA A 281 -7.13 -1.40 -26.07
C ALA A 281 -7.66 -2.45 -25.08
N GLN A 282 -6.88 -3.48 -24.77
CA GLN A 282 -7.24 -4.51 -23.78
C GLN A 282 -7.53 -3.91 -22.40
N ALA A 283 -6.69 -3.00 -21.93
CA ALA A 283 -6.89 -2.32 -20.64
C ALA A 283 -8.19 -1.50 -20.63
N THR A 284 -8.49 -0.80 -21.72
CA THR A 284 -9.73 -0.02 -21.85
C THR A 284 -10.98 -0.88 -21.97
N ASP A 285 -10.87 -2.07 -22.58
CA ASP A 285 -11.94 -3.05 -22.65
C ASP A 285 -12.25 -3.59 -21.25
N VAL A 286 -11.24 -3.90 -20.44
CA VAL A 286 -11.43 -4.27 -19.02
C VAL A 286 -12.13 -3.15 -18.27
N TYR A 287 -11.62 -1.91 -18.35
CA TYR A 287 -12.20 -0.75 -17.65
C TYR A 287 -13.68 -0.52 -18.01
N SER A 288 -14.01 -0.57 -19.31
CA SER A 288 -15.37 -0.33 -19.81
C SER A 288 -16.33 -1.49 -19.53
N SER A 289 -15.95 -2.73 -19.83
CA SER A 289 -16.79 -3.92 -19.64
C SER A 289 -17.08 -4.20 -18.17
N SER A 290 -16.14 -3.86 -17.28
CA SER A 290 -16.28 -3.96 -15.83
C SER A 290 -17.04 -2.78 -15.21
N LYS A 291 -17.41 -1.77 -16.03
CA LYS A 291 -18.14 -0.56 -15.62
C LYS A 291 -17.41 0.25 -14.54
N LEU A 292 -16.08 0.26 -14.55
CA LEU A 292 -15.26 0.91 -13.54
C LEU A 292 -15.54 2.42 -13.44
N SER A 293 -15.80 3.10 -14.57
CA SER A 293 -16.24 4.50 -14.58
C SER A 293 -17.43 4.78 -13.65
N GLN A 294 -18.40 3.86 -13.56
CA GLN A 294 -19.59 4.05 -12.71
C GLN A 294 -19.28 4.00 -11.21
N LEU A 295 -18.12 3.45 -10.84
CA LEU A 295 -17.66 3.33 -9.45
C LEU A 295 -16.88 4.57 -8.98
N ILE A 296 -16.73 5.60 -9.82
CA ILE A 296 -16.00 6.83 -9.46
C ILE A 296 -16.65 8.13 -9.95
N THR A 297 -17.61 8.05 -10.87
CA THR A 297 -18.26 9.24 -11.48
C THR A 297 -19.60 9.63 -10.85
N LYS A 298 -20.08 8.87 -9.86
CA LYS A 298 -21.40 9.08 -9.25
C LYS A 298 -21.31 9.25 -7.74
N GLU A 299 -21.64 10.46 -7.28
CA GLU A 299 -21.69 10.85 -5.86
C GLU A 299 -22.23 9.74 -4.95
N GLY A 300 -21.41 9.34 -3.98
CA GLY A 300 -21.73 8.30 -3.01
C GLY A 300 -21.39 6.88 -3.46
N SER A 301 -20.79 6.71 -4.64
CA SER A 301 -20.36 5.40 -5.17
C SER A 301 -18.84 5.30 -5.36
N GLU A 302 -18.09 6.36 -5.05
CA GLU A 302 -16.66 6.48 -5.35
C GLU A 302 -15.85 5.43 -4.59
N GLN A 303 -15.14 4.59 -5.31
CA GLN A 303 -14.10 3.75 -4.73
C GLN A 303 -12.91 4.60 -4.27
N VAL A 304 -12.24 4.11 -3.23
CA VAL A 304 -11.09 4.75 -2.59
C VAL A 304 -9.82 4.16 -3.18
N PHE A 305 -8.94 4.99 -3.73
CA PHE A 305 -7.66 4.51 -4.24
C PHE A 305 -6.75 4.07 -3.09
N ASN A 306 -6.36 2.80 -3.05
CA ASN A 306 -5.47 2.21 -2.05
C ASN A 306 -4.88 0.88 -2.57
N TRP A 307 -4.25 0.11 -1.69
CA TRP A 307 -3.67 -1.20 -2.05
C TRP A 307 -4.69 -2.22 -2.56
N ASP A 308 -5.99 -2.03 -2.30
CA ASP A 308 -7.08 -2.89 -2.76
C ASP A 308 -7.76 -2.34 -4.01
N SER A 309 -8.15 -1.06 -4.05
CA SER A 309 -8.85 -0.50 -5.22
C SER A 309 -8.02 0.49 -6.06
N LYS A 310 -8.01 0.26 -7.37
CA LYS A 310 -7.21 0.99 -8.38
C LYS A 310 -8.10 1.80 -9.31
N THR A 311 -9.43 1.69 -9.21
CA THR A 311 -10.38 2.29 -10.15
C THR A 311 -10.17 3.80 -10.36
N PRO A 312 -10.04 4.63 -9.31
CA PRO A 312 -9.77 6.05 -9.51
C PRO A 312 -8.41 6.28 -10.18
N GLY A 313 -7.39 5.50 -9.81
CA GLY A 313 -6.06 5.56 -10.40
C GLY A 313 -6.06 5.23 -11.90
N ALA A 314 -6.83 4.20 -12.33
CA ALA A 314 -6.96 3.82 -13.73
C ALA A 314 -7.53 4.98 -14.58
N ALA A 315 -8.53 5.70 -14.07
CA ALA A 315 -9.09 6.86 -14.77
C ALA A 315 -8.08 8.01 -14.91
N ILE A 316 -7.37 8.34 -13.83
CA ILE A 316 -6.37 9.41 -13.82
C ILE A 316 -5.18 9.08 -14.73
N LEU A 317 -4.67 7.84 -14.66
CA LEU A 317 -3.61 7.36 -15.54
C LEU A 317 -4.04 7.37 -17.01
N GLY A 318 -5.26 6.90 -17.31
CA GLY A 318 -5.82 6.94 -18.66
C GLY A 318 -5.93 8.37 -19.22
N ALA A 319 -6.29 9.35 -18.38
CA ALA A 319 -6.31 10.76 -18.75
C ALA A 319 -4.90 11.31 -19.02
N GLN A 320 -3.91 10.95 -18.19
CA GLN A 320 -2.51 11.29 -18.42
C GLN A 320 -1.99 10.71 -19.74
N ILE A 321 -2.25 9.42 -20.01
CA ILE A 321 -1.87 8.75 -21.26
C ILE A 321 -2.50 9.47 -22.46
N THR A 322 -3.78 9.82 -22.38
CA THR A 322 -4.49 10.56 -23.44
C THR A 322 -3.82 11.88 -23.76
N LYS A 323 -3.33 12.59 -22.73
CA LYS A 323 -2.69 13.89 -22.89
C LYS A 323 -1.23 13.80 -23.34
N ALA A 324 -0.46 12.88 -22.76
CA ALA A 324 0.99 12.79 -22.94
C ALA A 324 1.41 11.87 -24.10
N LEU A 325 0.61 10.85 -24.43
CA LEU A 325 0.94 9.79 -25.38
C LEU A 325 -0.17 9.60 -26.44
N PRO A 326 -0.55 10.63 -27.21
CA PRO A 326 -1.68 10.55 -28.14
C PRO A 326 -1.50 9.52 -29.26
N SER A 327 -0.25 9.19 -29.63
CA SER A 327 0.03 8.12 -30.60
C SER A 327 -0.35 6.73 -30.09
N LEU A 328 -0.19 6.48 -28.79
CA LEU A 328 -0.59 5.22 -28.16
C LEU A 328 -2.11 5.05 -28.22
N VAL A 329 -2.85 6.13 -27.93
CA VAL A 329 -4.33 6.15 -27.91
C VAL A 329 -4.92 6.06 -29.32
N SER A 330 -4.42 6.87 -30.26
CA SER A 330 -4.92 6.87 -31.65
C SER A 330 -4.67 5.57 -32.42
N GLY A 331 -3.74 4.73 -31.96
CA GLY A 331 -3.54 3.38 -32.46
C GLY A 331 -4.53 2.34 -31.92
N SER A 332 -5.44 2.73 -31.01
CA SER A 332 -6.43 1.85 -30.38
C SER A 332 -7.85 2.18 -30.85
N PRO A 333 -8.76 1.18 -30.95
CA PRO A 333 -10.17 1.41 -31.24
C PRO A 333 -10.97 1.96 -30.04
N SER A 334 -10.33 2.19 -28.89
CA SER A 334 -10.99 2.61 -27.65
C SER A 334 -11.71 3.96 -27.77
N ASN A 335 -12.86 4.06 -27.11
CA ASN A 335 -13.66 5.28 -26.99
C ASN A 335 -13.87 5.73 -25.53
N VAL A 336 -13.11 5.16 -24.58
CA VAL A 336 -13.21 5.53 -23.17
C VAL A 336 -12.75 6.97 -22.97
N ASN A 337 -13.60 7.81 -22.38
CA ASN A 337 -13.26 9.20 -22.07
C ASN A 337 -12.71 9.31 -20.64
N PHE A 338 -11.47 8.85 -20.46
CA PHE A 338 -10.81 8.90 -19.16
C PHE A 338 -10.69 10.32 -18.58
N THR A 339 -10.50 11.33 -19.42
CA THR A 339 -10.44 12.72 -18.96
C THR A 339 -11.74 13.14 -18.27
N SER A 340 -12.89 12.78 -18.84
CA SER A 340 -14.20 13.08 -18.24
C SER A 340 -14.44 12.28 -16.95
N ASP A 341 -14.06 11.00 -16.93
CA ASP A 341 -14.22 10.17 -15.73
C ASP A 341 -13.35 10.68 -14.58
N ALA A 342 -12.09 11.00 -14.88
CA ALA A 342 -11.14 11.56 -13.94
C ALA A 342 -11.57 12.94 -13.43
N GLU A 343 -12.07 13.80 -14.32
CA GLU A 343 -12.59 15.12 -13.92
C GLU A 343 -13.78 15.00 -12.96
N ALA A 344 -14.72 14.09 -13.24
CA ALA A 344 -15.86 13.84 -12.35
C ALA A 344 -15.41 13.32 -10.98
N TYR A 345 -14.51 12.34 -10.94
CA TYR A 345 -13.93 11.84 -9.68
C TYR A 345 -13.26 12.97 -8.88
N VAL A 346 -12.40 13.76 -9.53
CA VAL A 346 -11.68 14.87 -8.89
C VAL A 346 -12.65 15.90 -8.34
N GLN A 347 -13.69 16.28 -9.10
CA GLN A 347 -14.71 17.23 -8.63
C GLN A 347 -15.44 16.74 -7.37
N ILE A 348 -15.81 15.45 -7.33
CA ILE A 348 -16.50 14.86 -6.18
C ILE A 348 -15.61 14.85 -4.94
N VAL A 349 -14.35 14.42 -5.10
CA VAL A 349 -13.37 14.32 -4.02
C VAL A 349 -12.99 15.69 -3.48
N THR A 350 -12.68 16.67 -4.34
CA THR A 350 -12.28 18.01 -3.88
C THR A 350 -13.46 18.79 -3.30
N GLY A 351 -14.69 18.50 -3.74
CA GLY A 351 -15.92 19.07 -3.19
C GLY A 351 -16.31 18.49 -1.83
N GLY A 352 -15.91 17.24 -1.51
CA GLY A 352 -16.36 16.53 -0.32
C GLY A 352 -17.86 16.21 -0.36
N HIS A 353 -18.37 15.87 -1.55
CA HIS A 353 -19.80 15.58 -1.78
C HIS A 353 -20.05 14.08 -2.08
N GLY A 354 -19.00 13.26 -2.11
CA GLY A 354 -19.08 11.82 -2.37
C GLY A 354 -19.15 10.96 -1.11
N ARG A 355 -18.65 9.73 -1.19
CA ARG A 355 -18.48 8.85 0.01
C ARG A 355 -17.58 9.45 1.09
N GLY A 356 -16.58 10.24 0.68
CA GLY A 356 -15.67 10.93 1.59
C GLY A 356 -16.21 12.30 2.01
N ALA A 357 -16.02 12.63 3.29
CA ALA A 357 -16.36 13.94 3.85
C ALA A 357 -15.19 14.49 4.65
N PHE A 358 -15.10 15.81 4.77
CA PHE A 358 -14.06 16.43 5.59
C PHE A 358 -14.42 16.33 7.08
N THR A 359 -13.44 15.94 7.91
CA THR A 359 -13.51 16.12 9.36
C THR A 359 -13.55 17.60 9.72
N ASP A 360 -13.85 17.94 10.98
CA ASP A 360 -13.84 19.32 11.46
C ASP A 360 -12.43 19.96 11.30
N GLY A 361 -11.38 19.16 11.39
CA GLY A 361 -9.99 19.53 11.14
C GLY A 361 -9.59 19.60 9.66
N GLY A 362 -10.45 19.16 8.73
CA GLY A 362 -10.23 19.24 7.29
C GLY A 362 -9.55 18.03 6.63
N LEU A 363 -9.45 16.89 7.33
CA LEU A 363 -9.01 15.62 6.73
C LEU A 363 -10.13 15.04 5.88
N LEU A 364 -9.83 14.62 4.66
CA LEU A 364 -10.76 13.82 3.87
C LEU A 364 -10.89 12.42 4.49
N TYR A 365 -12.08 12.10 5.00
CA TYR A 365 -12.35 10.86 5.72
C TYR A 365 -13.43 10.04 5.01
N TYR A 366 -13.15 8.77 4.75
CA TYR A 366 -14.07 7.81 4.15
C TYR A 366 -14.52 6.81 5.21
N SER A 367 -15.79 6.87 5.64
CA SER A 367 -16.30 5.88 6.60
C SER A 367 -16.16 4.45 6.06
N GLY A 368 -15.60 3.54 6.86
CA GLY A 368 -15.17 2.20 6.45
C GLY A 368 -13.69 2.18 6.06
N ASP A 369 -13.30 2.88 4.99
CA ASP A 369 -11.93 2.85 4.45
C ASP A 369 -10.91 3.60 5.33
N SER A 370 -11.35 4.63 6.05
CA SER A 370 -10.51 5.45 6.95
C SER A 370 -10.55 4.98 8.41
N ASP A 371 -11.32 3.93 8.73
CA ASP A 371 -11.56 3.53 10.13
C ASP A 371 -10.33 2.90 10.79
N GLU A 372 -9.38 2.40 10.01
CA GLU A 372 -8.14 1.74 10.48
C GLU A 372 -6.85 2.42 9.96
N ALA A 373 -6.98 3.47 9.13
CA ALA A 373 -5.86 4.10 8.41
C ALA A 373 -6.23 5.47 7.81
N SER A 374 -6.78 6.40 8.59
CA SER A 374 -7.46 7.58 8.06
C SER A 374 -6.63 8.48 7.12
N LEU A 375 -5.30 8.55 7.31
CA LEU A 375 -4.41 9.31 6.44
C LEU A 375 -4.20 8.65 5.08
N ASN A 376 -4.28 7.32 4.98
CA ASN A 376 -3.96 6.61 3.75
C ASN A 376 -4.93 6.95 2.59
N PRO A 377 -6.27 6.84 2.75
CA PRO A 377 -7.22 7.30 1.74
C PRO A 377 -7.06 8.78 1.36
N ALA A 378 -6.84 9.64 2.34
CA ALA A 378 -6.74 11.09 2.13
C ALA A 378 -5.51 11.46 1.29
N LEU A 379 -4.34 10.87 1.62
CA LEU A 379 -3.09 11.13 0.93
C LEU A 379 -3.08 10.50 -0.47
N ASN A 380 -3.66 9.32 -0.64
CA ASN A 380 -3.86 8.69 -1.94
C ASN A 380 -4.77 9.55 -2.84
N ALA A 381 -5.88 10.07 -2.32
CA ALA A 381 -6.75 10.99 -3.03
C ALA A 381 -6.01 12.29 -3.42
N ALA A 382 -5.26 12.89 -2.50
CA ALA A 382 -4.44 14.07 -2.77
C ALA A 382 -3.38 13.80 -3.85
N MET A 383 -2.72 12.64 -3.83
CA MET A 383 -1.76 12.23 -4.85
C MET A 383 -2.42 12.15 -6.23
N LEU A 384 -3.58 11.49 -6.34
CA LEU A 384 -4.31 11.38 -7.61
C LEU A 384 -4.77 12.74 -8.14
N VAL A 385 -5.28 13.62 -7.27
CA VAL A 385 -5.64 15.00 -7.64
C VAL A 385 -4.40 15.73 -8.15
N ALA A 386 -3.25 15.64 -7.48
CA ALA A 386 -2.00 16.25 -7.96
C ALA A 386 -1.58 15.75 -9.35
N HIS A 387 -1.66 14.44 -9.61
CA HIS A 387 -1.37 13.88 -10.94
C HIS A 387 -2.30 14.46 -12.02
N PHE A 388 -3.60 14.49 -11.77
CA PHE A 388 -4.58 15.00 -12.71
C PHE A 388 -4.42 16.50 -12.95
N THR A 389 -4.31 17.29 -11.88
CA THR A 389 -4.20 18.75 -11.97
C THR A 389 -2.97 19.17 -12.77
N THR A 390 -1.82 18.58 -12.48
CA THR A 390 -0.54 18.99 -13.08
C THR A 390 -0.32 18.46 -14.50
N SER A 391 -1.01 17.38 -14.88
CA SER A 391 -0.80 16.71 -16.17
C SER A 391 -1.94 16.95 -17.16
N VAL A 392 -3.16 17.20 -16.68
CA VAL A 392 -4.37 17.22 -17.52
C VAL A 392 -5.12 18.55 -17.43
N THR A 393 -5.32 19.08 -16.23
CA THR A 393 -6.13 20.30 -16.02
C THR A 393 -5.42 21.53 -16.59
N ASP A 394 -6.20 22.41 -17.24
CA ASP A 394 -5.68 23.69 -17.75
C ASP A 394 -5.20 24.58 -16.58
N PRO A 395 -3.90 24.96 -16.53
CA PRO A 395 -3.34 25.80 -15.46
C PRO A 395 -4.00 27.18 -15.30
N SER A 396 -4.70 27.67 -16.33
CA SER A 396 -5.43 28.93 -16.30
C SER A 396 -6.84 28.82 -15.72
N SER A 397 -7.34 27.61 -15.47
CA SER A 397 -8.69 27.37 -14.98
C SER A 397 -8.85 27.57 -13.47
N ALA A 398 -10.05 27.94 -13.03
CA ALA A 398 -10.39 27.98 -11.61
C ALA A 398 -10.30 26.59 -10.95
N ASN A 399 -10.60 25.53 -11.70
CA ASN A 399 -10.48 24.14 -11.26
C ASN A 399 -9.04 23.82 -10.84
N TYR A 400 -8.04 24.24 -11.62
CA TYR A 400 -6.63 24.04 -11.29
C TYR A 400 -6.28 24.58 -9.91
N THR A 401 -6.70 25.80 -9.61
CA THR A 401 -6.42 26.45 -8.31
C THR A 401 -7.13 25.73 -7.17
N HIS A 402 -8.40 25.34 -7.35
CA HIS A 402 -9.17 24.61 -6.33
C HIS A 402 -8.58 23.23 -6.03
N GLN A 403 -8.19 22.48 -7.06
CA GLN A 403 -7.60 21.15 -6.91
C GLN A 403 -6.22 21.18 -6.24
N LEU A 404 -5.39 22.18 -6.56
CA LEU A 404 -4.12 22.39 -5.85
C LEU A 404 -4.35 22.77 -4.38
N ALA A 405 -5.36 23.58 -4.09
CA ALA A 405 -5.70 23.93 -2.71
C ALA A 405 -6.15 22.71 -1.90
N PHE A 406 -6.92 21.79 -2.50
CA PHE A 406 -7.25 20.50 -1.88
C PHE A 406 -5.98 19.65 -1.64
N THR A 407 -5.13 19.49 -2.65
CA THR A 407 -3.87 18.74 -2.52
C THR A 407 -3.02 19.29 -1.37
N GLN A 408 -2.90 20.62 -1.30
CA GLN A 408 -2.13 21.28 -0.24
C GLN A 408 -2.79 21.17 1.13
N SER A 409 -4.12 21.14 1.23
CA SER A 409 -4.80 21.03 2.51
C SER A 409 -4.54 19.67 3.15
N GLN A 410 -4.61 18.58 2.38
CA GLN A 410 -4.32 17.23 2.89
C GLN A 410 -2.84 17.06 3.24
N LEU A 411 -1.92 17.59 2.41
CA LEU A 411 -0.49 17.60 2.72
C LEU A 411 -0.19 18.41 3.99
N ASN A 412 -0.80 19.59 4.15
CA ASN A 412 -0.63 20.39 5.36
C ASN A 412 -1.22 19.69 6.59
N TYR A 413 -2.34 18.97 6.45
CA TYR A 413 -2.96 18.23 7.54
C TYR A 413 -2.00 17.19 8.11
N VAL A 414 -1.41 16.32 7.27
CA VAL A 414 -0.42 15.32 7.72
C VAL A 414 0.85 15.97 8.29
N LEU A 415 1.23 17.15 7.80
CA LEU A 415 2.38 17.91 8.29
C LEU A 415 2.10 18.77 9.54
N GLY A 416 0.90 18.70 10.11
CA GLY A 416 0.59 19.32 11.41
C GLY A 416 -0.44 20.44 11.40
N ASN A 417 -1.03 20.77 10.25
CA ASN A 417 -2.20 21.66 10.19
C ASN A 417 -3.46 20.91 10.56
N ASN A 418 -3.50 20.40 11.77
CA ASN A 418 -4.57 19.57 12.29
C ASN A 418 -4.86 19.94 13.75
N PRO A 419 -6.03 19.55 14.29
CA PRO A 419 -6.40 19.83 15.67
C PRO A 419 -5.44 19.31 16.74
N MET A 420 -4.65 18.26 16.42
CA MET A 420 -3.67 17.67 17.34
C MET A 420 -2.33 18.44 17.36
N THR A 421 -2.13 19.40 16.47
CA THR A 421 -0.93 20.26 16.39
C THR A 421 0.38 19.45 16.30
N MET A 422 0.34 18.36 15.55
CA MET A 422 1.47 17.45 15.35
C MET A 422 1.55 16.96 13.91
N PRO A 423 2.74 16.82 13.33
CA PRO A 423 2.86 16.07 12.09
C PRO A 423 2.63 14.59 12.40
N TYR A 424 1.80 13.91 11.61
CA TYR A 424 1.57 12.47 11.70
C TYR A 424 2.68 11.67 11.00
N ILE A 425 3.92 12.14 11.15
CA ILE A 425 5.14 11.55 10.59
C ILE A 425 6.15 11.46 11.72
N VAL A 426 6.64 10.25 11.99
CA VAL A 426 7.57 9.96 13.07
C VAL A 426 8.90 10.69 12.85
N GLY A 427 9.42 11.31 13.91
CA GLY A 427 10.75 11.92 13.93
C GLY A 427 10.93 13.24 13.15
N MET A 428 9.84 13.88 12.71
CA MET A 428 9.89 15.15 11.96
C MET A 428 9.91 16.40 12.84
N HIS A 429 9.28 16.34 14.02
CA HIS A 429 9.16 17.45 14.96
C HIS A 429 9.08 16.90 16.39
N PRO A 430 9.42 17.65 17.46
CA PRO A 430 9.23 17.20 18.84
C PRO A 430 7.78 16.84 19.24
N ASN A 431 6.79 17.17 18.41
CA ASN A 431 5.39 16.75 18.60
C ASN A 431 5.02 15.50 17.80
N SER A 432 5.90 15.00 16.93
CA SER A 432 5.67 13.78 16.14
C SER A 432 5.29 12.59 17.04
N PRO A 433 4.58 11.58 16.50
CA PRO A 433 4.40 10.31 17.20
C PRO A 433 5.74 9.75 17.64
N VAL A 434 5.78 9.26 18.88
CA VAL A 434 6.95 8.58 19.45
C VAL A 434 6.69 7.11 19.75
N ASN A 435 5.45 6.64 19.57
CA ASN A 435 5.03 5.26 19.79
C ASN A 435 4.27 4.65 18.59
N PRO A 436 4.83 4.66 17.36
CA PRO A 436 4.26 3.87 16.28
C PRO A 436 4.15 2.39 16.67
N HIS A 437 3.12 1.71 16.17
CA HIS A 437 2.99 0.26 16.27
C HIS A 437 4.06 -0.39 15.39
N SER A 438 5.27 -0.61 15.93
CA SER A 438 6.37 -1.22 15.19
C SER A 438 7.24 -2.08 16.10
N ALA A 439 7.24 -3.40 15.86
CA ALA A 439 8.07 -4.34 16.60
C ALA A 439 9.57 -4.07 16.41
N SER A 440 9.98 -3.59 15.23
CA SER A 440 11.39 -3.33 14.95
C SER A 440 11.95 -2.13 15.73
N ALA A 441 11.15 -1.09 15.92
CA ALA A 441 11.55 0.13 16.62
C ALA A 441 11.46 0.01 18.16
N THR A 442 10.68 -0.96 18.66
CA THR A 442 10.21 -1.00 20.05
C THR A 442 11.33 -1.12 21.07
N GLY A 443 12.32 -1.95 20.79
CA GLY A 443 13.35 -2.33 21.76
C GLY A 443 12.85 -3.15 22.95
N ALA A 444 11.57 -3.55 22.95
CA ALA A 444 11.00 -4.53 23.87
C ALA A 444 11.50 -5.95 23.54
N SER A 445 11.40 -6.85 24.52
CA SER A 445 11.62 -8.28 24.29
C SER A 445 10.29 -8.98 23.98
N PRO A 446 10.28 -10.13 23.29
CA PRO A 446 9.03 -10.86 22.97
C PRO A 446 8.17 -11.21 24.19
N GLN A 447 8.77 -11.32 25.38
CA GLN A 447 8.06 -11.59 26.64
C GLN A 447 7.20 -10.39 27.11
N ASP A 448 7.45 -9.20 26.57
CA ASP A 448 6.79 -7.95 26.94
C ASP A 448 5.56 -7.64 26.08
N ILE A 449 5.16 -8.53 25.16
CA ILE A 449 4.02 -8.32 24.24
C ILE A 449 2.70 -8.00 24.95
N ALA A 450 2.51 -8.43 26.20
CA ALA A 450 1.32 -8.08 27.00
C ALA A 450 1.34 -6.64 27.56
N ASN A 451 2.47 -5.94 27.44
CA ASN A 451 2.74 -4.64 28.07
C ASN A 451 3.23 -3.60 27.04
N LEU A 452 2.72 -3.67 25.80
CA LEU A 452 3.17 -2.85 24.66
C LEU A 452 3.34 -1.37 25.01
N ASP A 453 2.38 -0.72 25.66
CA ASP A 453 2.48 0.73 25.92
C ASP A 453 3.41 1.12 27.07
N THR A 454 3.97 0.17 27.80
CA THR A 454 4.70 0.43 29.06
C THR A 454 6.12 -0.13 29.09
N VAL A 455 6.43 -1.12 28.24
CA VAL A 455 7.73 -1.79 28.24
C VAL A 455 8.30 -1.89 26.81
N PRO A 456 9.28 -1.03 26.47
CA PRO A 456 9.55 0.26 27.10
C PRO A 456 8.40 1.25 26.85
N ALA A 457 8.24 2.23 27.74
CA ALA A 457 7.17 3.24 27.66
C ALA A 457 7.26 4.18 26.44
N GLN A 458 8.43 4.23 25.80
CA GLN A 458 8.64 4.89 24.53
C GLN A 458 9.44 3.96 23.62
N GLU A 459 9.22 4.00 22.30
CA GLU A 459 10.08 3.32 21.33
C GLU A 459 11.56 3.56 21.61
N ARG A 460 12.37 2.50 21.53
CA ARG A 460 13.82 2.62 21.70
C ARG A 460 14.46 3.32 20.50
N TYR A 461 13.93 3.12 19.31
CA TYR A 461 14.45 3.68 18.07
C TYR A 461 13.42 4.61 17.44
N VAL A 462 13.89 5.72 16.88
CA VAL A 462 13.02 6.63 16.12
C VAL A 462 12.91 6.09 14.69
N LEU A 463 11.70 5.70 14.30
CA LEU A 463 11.39 5.23 12.96
C LEU A 463 11.15 6.41 12.00
N TYR A 464 12.21 7.17 11.70
CA TYR A 464 12.11 8.42 10.93
C TYR A 464 11.31 8.26 9.64
N GLY A 465 10.39 9.20 9.40
CA GLY A 465 9.61 9.26 8.17
C GLY A 465 8.41 8.32 8.11
N ALA A 466 8.22 7.43 9.09
CA ALA A 466 7.04 6.57 9.10
C ALA A 466 5.75 7.43 9.25
N VAL A 467 4.79 7.21 8.35
CA VAL A 467 3.46 7.82 8.42
C VAL A 467 2.57 6.89 9.23
N VAL A 468 1.99 7.40 10.31
CA VAL A 468 1.06 6.62 11.14
C VAL A 468 -0.33 6.53 10.49
N GLY A 469 -1.18 5.60 10.92
CA GLY A 469 -2.56 5.44 10.43
C GLY A 469 -3.39 6.73 10.49
N GLY A 470 -3.24 7.50 11.57
CA GLY A 470 -3.80 8.84 11.71
C GLY A 470 -4.95 8.94 12.71
N PRO A 471 -5.62 10.10 12.78
CA PRO A 471 -6.64 10.36 13.79
C PRO A 471 -7.97 9.67 13.48
N ASP A 472 -8.83 9.58 14.49
CA ASP A 472 -10.24 9.20 14.31
C ASP A 472 -11.03 10.26 13.51
N LYS A 473 -12.28 9.93 13.18
CA LYS A 473 -13.22 10.83 12.46
C LYS A 473 -13.49 12.18 13.15
N ASP A 474 -13.14 12.32 14.44
CA ASP A 474 -13.30 13.54 15.23
C ASP A 474 -11.94 14.26 15.41
N ASP A 475 -10.96 13.94 14.57
CA ASP A 475 -9.59 14.47 14.54
C ASP A 475 -8.76 14.19 15.80
N LYS A 476 -9.11 13.16 16.58
CA LYS A 476 -8.38 12.80 17.80
C LYS A 476 -7.35 11.73 17.52
N TYR A 477 -6.15 11.94 18.07
CA TYR A 477 -5.04 11.01 17.96
C TYR A 477 -4.46 10.65 19.33
N TRP A 478 -4.30 9.35 19.57
CA TRP A 478 -3.63 8.79 20.74
C TRP A 478 -2.33 8.14 20.31
N ASP A 479 -1.20 8.70 20.76
CA ASP A 479 0.13 8.13 20.50
C ASP A 479 0.37 6.88 21.37
N MET A 480 -0.25 5.77 20.99
CA MET A 480 -0.30 4.52 21.72
C MET A 480 0.15 3.37 20.82
N ARG A 481 1.22 2.68 21.23
CA ARG A 481 1.77 1.53 20.50
C ARG A 481 0.72 0.44 20.30
N SER A 482 -0.14 0.17 21.28
CA SER A 482 -1.17 -0.86 21.15
C SER A 482 -2.31 -0.50 20.19
N ASP A 483 -2.47 0.79 19.87
CA ASP A 483 -3.51 1.29 18.99
C ASP A 483 -3.05 1.23 17.54
N TRP A 484 -3.05 0.03 16.96
CA TRP A 484 -2.70 -0.19 15.56
C TRP A 484 -3.64 0.55 14.60
N VAL A 485 -4.88 0.90 15.00
CA VAL A 485 -5.77 1.71 14.14
C VAL A 485 -5.19 3.10 13.85
N GLN A 486 -4.55 3.72 14.84
CA GLN A 486 -4.03 5.09 14.67
C GLN A 486 -2.51 5.12 14.49
N SER A 487 -1.79 4.20 15.14
CA SER A 487 -0.33 4.23 15.28
C SER A 487 0.39 3.22 14.37
N GLU A 488 -0.32 2.36 13.63
CA GLU A 488 0.30 1.49 12.61
C GLU A 488 1.02 2.29 11.56
N VAL A 489 2.11 1.72 11.06
CA VAL A 489 2.93 2.26 9.98
C VAL A 489 3.03 1.19 8.91
N ALA A 490 2.94 1.58 7.64
CA ALA A 490 3.00 0.61 6.54
C ALA A 490 3.63 1.18 5.29
N LEU A 491 4.13 0.29 4.42
CA LEU A 491 4.70 0.68 3.13
C LEU A 491 3.74 1.54 2.32
N ASP A 492 2.46 1.17 2.25
CA ASP A 492 1.47 1.87 1.45
C ASP A 492 1.02 3.20 2.05
N TYR A 493 1.18 3.41 3.37
CA TYR A 493 0.88 4.69 4.04
C TYR A 493 1.88 5.77 3.63
N ASN A 494 3.14 5.39 3.45
CA ASN A 494 4.23 6.28 3.05
C ASN A 494 4.23 6.61 1.55
N ALA A 495 3.78 5.67 0.71
CA ALA A 495 3.87 5.75 -0.74
C ALA A 495 3.30 7.05 -1.36
N PRO A 496 2.06 7.50 -1.05
CA PRO A 496 1.53 8.72 -1.66
C PRO A 496 2.26 9.99 -1.21
N LEU A 497 2.80 9.99 0.01
CA LEU A 497 3.44 11.18 0.56
C LEU A 497 4.79 11.49 -0.12
N LEU A 498 5.50 10.46 -0.58
CA LEU A 498 6.69 10.62 -1.42
C LEU A 498 6.37 11.45 -2.69
N SER A 499 5.26 11.15 -3.37
CA SER A 499 4.79 11.88 -4.55
C SER A 499 4.41 13.33 -4.22
N LEU A 500 3.67 13.55 -3.13
CA LEU A 500 3.19 14.88 -2.72
C LEU A 500 4.35 15.82 -2.30
N VAL A 501 5.34 15.29 -1.58
CA VAL A 501 6.52 16.05 -1.18
C VAL A 501 7.42 16.34 -2.39
N ALA A 502 7.63 15.35 -3.27
CA ALA A 502 8.37 15.56 -4.51
C ALA A 502 7.69 16.60 -5.41
N TYR A 503 6.36 16.56 -5.54
CA TYR A 503 5.58 17.58 -6.24
C TYR A 503 5.80 18.98 -5.63
N THR A 504 5.73 19.09 -4.31
CA THR A 504 5.93 20.36 -3.60
C THR A 504 7.32 20.94 -3.84
N ILE A 505 8.37 20.10 -3.83
CA ILE A 505 9.74 20.52 -4.13
C ILE A 505 9.89 20.94 -5.60
N ALA A 506 9.25 20.23 -6.52
CA ALA A 506 9.28 20.55 -7.94
C ALA A 506 8.57 21.88 -8.28
N ASN A 507 7.58 22.26 -7.48
CA ASN A 507 6.86 23.52 -7.59
C ASN A 507 7.56 24.64 -6.79
N GLU A 508 8.36 25.46 -7.48
CA GLU A 508 9.22 26.49 -6.86
C GLU A 508 8.46 27.46 -5.93
N THR A 509 7.21 27.81 -6.26
CA THR A 509 6.37 28.66 -5.40
C THR A 509 6.01 27.96 -4.10
N MET A 510 5.66 26.68 -4.15
CA MET A 510 5.32 25.89 -2.96
C MET A 510 6.57 25.59 -2.14
N ALA A 511 7.67 25.21 -2.79
CA ALA A 511 8.97 24.93 -2.17
C ALA A 511 9.54 26.14 -1.39
N SER A 512 9.16 27.37 -1.76
CA SER A 512 9.57 28.60 -1.06
C SER A 512 8.97 28.75 0.34
N GLN A 513 7.90 28.01 0.66
CA GLN A 513 7.28 27.99 1.98
C GLN A 513 7.78 26.78 2.75
N ASP A 514 8.11 26.98 4.03
CA ASP A 514 8.45 25.86 4.90
C ASP A 514 7.25 24.93 5.12
N PRO A 515 7.51 23.60 5.26
CA PRO A 515 6.50 22.63 5.68
C PRO A 515 5.77 23.07 6.94
N TRP A 516 4.51 22.67 7.09
CA TRP A 516 3.68 23.18 8.19
C TRP A 516 4.24 22.90 9.59
N TYR A 517 4.92 21.76 9.78
CA TYR A 517 5.46 21.39 11.09
C TYR A 517 6.49 22.38 11.63
N THR A 518 7.14 23.20 10.79
CA THR A 518 8.13 24.20 11.25
C THR A 518 7.47 25.35 12.03
N ARG A 519 6.14 25.47 11.94
CA ARG A 519 5.33 26.52 12.58
C ARG A 519 4.72 26.07 13.91
N LEU A 520 4.88 24.80 14.27
CA LEU A 520 4.28 24.24 15.48
C LEU A 520 5.04 24.67 16.74
N GLU A 521 4.30 24.93 17.82
CA GLU A 521 4.90 25.13 19.13
C GLU A 521 5.27 23.77 19.73
N VAL A 522 6.53 23.61 20.15
CA VAL A 522 6.97 22.40 20.84
C VAL A 522 6.12 22.16 22.11
N GLY A 523 5.59 20.95 22.25
CA GLY A 523 4.71 20.56 23.35
C GLY A 523 3.24 20.93 23.15
N SER A 524 2.84 21.53 22.02
CA SER A 524 1.43 21.87 21.76
C SER A 524 0.52 20.64 21.73
N TYR A 525 0.99 19.49 21.22
CA TYR A 525 0.25 18.24 21.29
C TYR A 525 -0.12 17.87 22.73
N GLN A 526 0.79 18.05 23.70
CA GLN A 526 0.51 17.74 25.11
C GLN A 526 -0.64 18.57 25.70
N LYS A 527 -0.93 19.74 25.13
CA LYS A 527 -2.03 20.64 25.54
C LYS A 527 -3.38 20.18 24.97
N VAL A 528 -3.38 19.56 23.79
CA VAL A 528 -4.60 19.17 23.05
C VAL A 528 -4.84 17.66 23.02
N ARG A 529 -3.87 16.85 23.46
CA ARG A 529 -3.97 15.39 23.41
C ARG A 529 -5.25 14.93 24.12
N PRO A 530 -5.99 13.97 23.53
CA PRO A 530 -7.18 13.44 24.15
C PRO A 530 -6.85 12.79 25.51
N LYS A 531 -7.82 12.81 26.43
CA LYS A 531 -7.72 12.10 27.71
C LYS A 531 -8.33 10.72 27.60
N GLY A 532 -7.79 9.77 28.35
CA GLY A 532 -8.28 8.38 28.36
C GLY A 532 -7.79 7.62 27.14
N TYR A 533 -8.59 6.65 26.71
CA TYR A 533 -8.26 5.74 25.61
C TYR A 533 -9.15 6.04 24.40
N PRO A 534 -8.69 5.72 23.19
CA PRO A 534 -9.56 5.74 22.02
C PRO A 534 -10.61 4.63 22.14
N CYS A 535 -11.58 4.64 21.21
CA CYS A 535 -12.62 3.64 21.17
C CYS A 535 -12.80 3.15 19.74
N ASP A 536 -12.03 2.14 19.37
CA ASP A 536 -11.88 1.62 18.02
C ASP A 536 -11.68 0.09 18.03
N ALA A 537 -11.19 -0.46 16.90
CA ALA A 537 -10.96 -1.88 16.72
C ALA A 537 -9.82 -2.42 17.59
N ALA A 538 -8.78 -1.62 17.84
CA ALA A 538 -7.59 -1.98 18.60
C ALA A 538 -7.82 -1.84 20.11
N VAL A 539 -8.36 -0.69 20.54
CA VAL A 539 -8.50 -0.34 21.95
C VAL A 539 -9.97 -0.22 22.32
N ARG A 540 -10.42 -1.15 23.16
CA ARG A 540 -11.80 -1.16 23.70
C ARG A 540 -11.91 -0.68 25.14
N GLN A 541 -10.78 -0.37 25.77
CA GLN A 541 -10.74 0.07 27.16
C GLN A 541 -11.47 1.42 27.30
N GLY A 542 -12.41 1.52 28.23
CA GLY A 542 -13.11 2.79 28.48
C GLY A 542 -14.14 3.17 27.41
N CYS A 543 -14.30 2.38 26.35
CA CYS A 543 -15.46 2.47 25.47
C CYS A 543 -16.75 2.35 26.32
N LYS A 544 -17.60 3.37 26.26
CA LYS A 544 -18.97 3.21 26.75
C LYS A 544 -19.60 2.12 25.88
N ASN A 545 -19.85 0.94 26.46
CA ASN A 545 -20.60 -0.13 25.82
C ASN A 545 -21.84 0.46 25.14
N ARG A 546 -21.77 0.74 23.84
CA ARG A 546 -22.96 0.71 22.99
C ARG A 546 -23.28 -0.76 22.81
N GLY A 547 -23.63 -1.43 23.92
CA GLY A 547 -24.37 -2.67 23.82
C GLY A 547 -25.55 -2.41 22.91
N PHE A 548 -25.86 -3.39 22.05
CA PHE A 548 -26.94 -3.30 21.07
C PHE A 548 -28.10 -2.44 21.60
N SER A 549 -28.63 -1.56 20.74
CA SER A 549 -29.84 -0.81 21.04
C SER A 549 -30.90 -1.77 21.61
N ARG A 550 -31.82 -1.29 22.44
CA ARG A 550 -32.89 -2.15 23.00
C ARG A 550 -33.59 -2.96 21.88
N THR A 551 -33.70 -2.36 20.70
CA THR A 551 -34.12 -3.00 19.44
C THR A 551 -33.16 -4.08 18.97
N GLY A 552 -31.85 -3.82 18.91
CA GLY A 552 -30.83 -4.82 18.53
C GLY A 552 -30.75 -6.03 19.48
N LYS A 553 -30.96 -5.83 20.79
CA LYS A 553 -31.06 -6.95 21.75
C LYS A 553 -32.31 -7.80 21.53
N ILE A 554 -33.44 -7.17 21.20
CA ILE A 554 -34.69 -7.86 20.88
C ILE A 554 -34.54 -8.63 19.57
N VAL A 555 -33.94 -8.02 18.54
CA VAL A 555 -33.69 -8.66 17.25
C VAL A 555 -32.74 -9.85 17.38
N MET A 556 -31.64 -9.72 18.13
CA MET A 556 -30.73 -10.85 18.39
C MET A 556 -31.40 -11.97 19.20
N ALA A 557 -32.20 -11.63 20.22
CA ALA A 557 -32.92 -12.64 20.99
C ALA A 557 -33.95 -13.39 20.14
N VAL A 558 -34.64 -12.70 19.22
CA VAL A 558 -35.59 -13.31 18.28
C VAL A 558 -34.86 -14.21 17.28
N ILE A 559 -33.75 -13.76 16.69
CA ILE A 559 -32.96 -14.55 15.73
C ILE A 559 -32.41 -15.82 16.39
N VAL A 560 -31.81 -15.71 17.58
CA VAL A 560 -31.26 -16.86 18.30
C VAL A 560 -32.36 -17.86 18.69
N THR A 561 -33.54 -17.37 19.10
CA THR A 561 -34.66 -18.23 19.47
C THR A 561 -35.28 -18.94 18.26
N VAL A 562 -35.48 -18.23 17.14
CA VAL A 562 -36.06 -18.80 15.91
C VAL A 562 -35.09 -19.82 15.29
N VAL A 563 -33.81 -19.49 15.18
CA VAL A 563 -32.79 -20.41 14.66
C VAL A 563 -32.63 -21.63 15.58
N GLY A 564 -32.62 -21.43 16.90
CA GLY A 564 -32.58 -22.52 17.88
C GLY A 564 -33.77 -23.48 17.76
N LEU A 565 -35.00 -22.95 17.60
CA LEU A 565 -36.20 -23.76 17.41
C LEU A 565 -36.19 -24.52 16.07
N ILE A 566 -35.66 -23.92 15.00
CA ILE A 566 -35.52 -24.59 13.70
C ILE A 566 -34.51 -25.73 13.80
N VAL A 567 -33.36 -25.52 14.43
CA VAL A 567 -32.33 -26.55 14.61
C VAL A 567 -32.84 -27.71 15.47
N VAL A 568 -33.53 -27.43 16.59
CA VAL A 568 -34.14 -28.46 17.43
C VAL A 568 -35.24 -29.20 16.68
N GLY A 569 -36.06 -28.50 15.90
CA GLY A 569 -37.11 -29.08 15.06
C GLY A 569 -36.54 -30.02 13.99
N MET A 570 -35.50 -29.60 13.27
CA MET A 570 -34.81 -30.42 12.27
C MET A 570 -34.13 -31.65 12.89
N GLY A 571 -33.46 -31.49 14.04
CA GLY A 571 -32.85 -32.61 14.77
C GLY A 571 -33.89 -33.62 15.25
N SER A 572 -35.03 -33.14 15.77
CA SER A 572 -36.14 -33.99 16.22
C SER A 572 -36.79 -34.75 15.04
N TYR A 573 -36.96 -34.06 13.90
CA TYR A 573 -37.50 -34.66 12.68
C TYR A 573 -36.54 -35.71 12.09
N TRP A 574 -35.24 -35.45 12.09
CA TRP A 574 -34.22 -36.41 11.66
C TRP A 574 -34.20 -37.65 12.55
N LEU A 575 -34.26 -37.50 13.89
CA LEU A 575 -34.36 -38.61 14.82
C LEU A 575 -35.66 -39.43 14.63
N PHE A 576 -36.78 -38.77 14.35
CA PHE A 576 -38.05 -39.43 14.03
C PHE A 576 -37.97 -40.25 12.74
N LEU A 577 -37.34 -39.72 11.68
CA LEU A 577 -37.12 -40.45 10.43
C LEU A 577 -36.15 -41.62 10.62
N ALA A 578 -35.08 -41.45 11.38
CA ALA A 578 -34.13 -42.51 11.72
C ALA A 578 -34.83 -43.65 12.48
N TYR A 579 -35.67 -43.34 13.48
CA TYR A 579 -36.47 -44.32 14.22
C TYR A 579 -37.46 -45.07 13.32
N ARG A 580 -38.11 -44.38 12.37
CA ARG A 580 -39.01 -45.02 11.40
C ARG A 580 -38.27 -45.92 10.41
N SER A 581 -37.08 -45.53 9.97
CA SER A 581 -36.26 -46.32 9.04
C SER A 581 -35.62 -47.55 9.68
N GLY A 582 -35.36 -47.51 10.99
CA GLY A 582 -34.77 -48.63 11.75
C GLY A 582 -35.76 -49.72 12.20
N SER A 583 -37.07 -49.55 11.97
CA SER A 583 -38.10 -50.52 12.39
C SER A 583 -38.52 -51.52 11.30
N GLY A 584 -37.81 -51.55 10.17
CA GLY A 584 -38.14 -52.41 9.03
C GLY A 584 -36.98 -53.26 8.54
N THR A 585 -36.49 -54.21 9.34
CA THR A 585 -35.93 -55.51 8.89
C THR A 585 -35.43 -56.35 10.07
N VAL A 586 -36.36 -57.07 10.72
CA VAL A 586 -36.05 -58.40 11.29
C VAL A 586 -37.25 -59.31 11.00
N LYS A 587 -37.15 -60.07 9.91
CA LYS A 587 -37.78 -61.38 9.79
C LYS A 587 -36.76 -62.32 9.14
N ALA A 588 -36.48 -63.42 9.85
CA ALA A 588 -36.14 -64.69 9.22
C ALA A 588 -37.31 -65.20 8.38
#